data_AF-A0A7S3LR69-F1
#
_entry.id   AF-A0A7S3LR69-F1
#
_cell.length_a   1.000
_cell.length_b   1.000
_cell.length_c   1.000
_cell.angle_alpha   90.00
_cell.angle_beta   90.00
_cell.angle_gamma   90.00
#
_symmetry.space_group_name_H-M   'P 1'
#
loop_
_entity.id
_entity.type
_entity.pdbx_description
1 polymer ?
#
loop_
_entity_poly.entity_id
_entity_poly.type
_entity_poly.pdbx_seq_one_letter_code
_entity_poly.pdbx_strand_id
1 'polypeptide(L)'
;METSSSCNIRALKKVKTLKSSVKLKQQRKSFFLYELYSATIMITDKEDVPDATTDGLSPTRSESIANSDPLSMKAKSSWKPYENSYPLRPLDKLQKSVEVWRQWLRFRWMLRWPFQQRVLYSLTWGELLFFYPLVIIGVVIGVLAYLGVGLPQEVALTGTLASIPFVFTFAAACHNSLFTFLIGIPFERAIVYHRYSAYVAAILGALHGFLYESIEDEEGEFGEDENEEERVSGWILQAAVFGLLAFSIWPIRSYLYETFYRVHVILFIVVIVSSLLHGATVVYIGAAIWLVDFVYRCVTAAIFNEHKATFTVLPADVMKVTFPKGNSWKYKPGQFVFICVPSLSIFQWHPFSISSSPADNTVSLHIRVLGGWTRALYKKIDESPEKSTILGILFEGPYGETAVNIDDETYKHFLLVSGGIGITPMHSITNSL
;
A
#
# COMPACT_ATOMS: atom_id res chain seq x y z
N MET A 1 -11.10 6.77 71.17
CA MET A 1 -11.91 5.70 70.54
C MET A 1 -11.94 5.83 69.01
N GLU A 2 -10.83 6.26 68.37
CA GLU A 2 -10.78 6.48 66.92
C GLU A 2 -9.45 6.00 66.33
N THR A 3 -9.19 4.68 66.33
CA THR A 3 -8.04 4.11 65.58
C THR A 3 -8.34 2.78 64.89
N SER A 4 -9.54 2.21 65.04
CA SER A 4 -9.91 0.91 64.45
C SER A 4 -10.62 1.01 63.08
N SER A 5 -11.26 2.15 62.78
CA SER A 5 -12.08 2.32 61.56
C SER A 5 -11.28 2.61 60.29
N SER A 6 -10.11 3.27 60.37
CA SER A 6 -9.31 3.62 59.20
C SER A 6 -8.53 2.42 58.60
N CYS A 7 -8.17 1.44 59.44
CA CYS A 7 -7.45 0.25 59.00
C CYS A 7 -8.34 -0.69 58.18
N ASN A 8 -9.61 -0.83 58.55
CA ASN A 8 -10.58 -1.68 57.84
C ASN A 8 -10.95 -1.13 56.45
N ILE A 9 -11.02 0.20 56.29
CA ILE A 9 -11.35 0.81 54.97
C ILE A 9 -10.18 0.65 53.99
N ARG A 10 -8.93 0.74 54.46
CA ARG A 10 -7.74 0.56 53.61
C ARG A 10 -7.57 -0.90 53.17
N ALA A 11 -7.86 -1.86 54.06
CA ALA A 11 -7.87 -3.28 53.73
C ALA A 11 -8.98 -3.63 52.71
N LEU A 12 -10.20 -3.10 52.89
CA LEU A 12 -11.32 -3.32 51.96
C LEU A 12 -11.07 -2.72 50.57
N LYS A 13 -10.45 -1.53 50.49
CA LYS A 13 -10.03 -0.96 49.20
C LYS A 13 -8.97 -1.82 48.51
N LYS A 14 -7.99 -2.34 49.25
CA LYS A 14 -6.91 -3.20 48.71
C LYS A 14 -7.44 -4.56 48.23
N VAL A 15 -8.43 -5.14 48.90
CA VAL A 15 -9.10 -6.38 48.48
C VAL A 15 -9.97 -6.16 47.22
N LYS A 16 -10.64 -5.01 47.09
CA LYS A 16 -11.40 -4.66 45.87
C LYS A 16 -10.48 -4.47 44.65
N THR A 17 -9.33 -3.82 44.79
CA THR A 17 -8.35 -3.69 43.70
C THR A 17 -7.66 -5.00 43.34
N LEU A 18 -7.41 -5.89 44.31
CA LEU A 18 -6.90 -7.23 44.01
C LEU A 18 -7.94 -8.09 43.29
N LYS A 19 -9.22 -8.05 43.69
CA LYS A 19 -10.29 -8.76 42.98
C LYS A 19 -10.50 -8.24 41.56
N SER A 20 -10.41 -6.92 41.32
CA SER A 20 -10.51 -6.38 39.95
C SER A 20 -9.30 -6.74 39.08
N SER A 21 -8.10 -6.76 39.65
CA SER A 21 -6.88 -7.13 38.93
C SER A 21 -6.82 -8.63 38.58
N VAL A 22 -7.34 -9.50 39.47
CA VAL A 22 -7.49 -10.94 39.19
C VAL A 22 -8.58 -11.18 38.14
N LYS A 23 -9.71 -10.47 38.19
CA LYS A 23 -10.78 -10.55 37.17
C LYS A 23 -10.29 -10.08 35.80
N LEU A 24 -9.46 -9.04 35.74
CA LEU A 24 -8.79 -8.55 34.52
C LEU A 24 -7.73 -9.53 34.00
N LYS A 25 -6.95 -10.17 34.87
CA LYS A 25 -6.00 -11.22 34.46
C LYS A 25 -6.70 -12.48 33.96
N GLN A 26 -7.85 -12.83 34.54
CA GLN A 26 -8.64 -13.98 34.12
C GLN A 26 -9.42 -13.71 32.82
N GLN A 27 -9.92 -12.48 32.61
CA GLN A 27 -10.42 -12.05 31.30
C GLN A 27 -9.31 -12.02 30.24
N ARG A 28 -8.10 -11.54 30.56
CA ARG A 28 -6.97 -11.55 29.61
C ARG A 28 -6.48 -12.96 29.26
N LYS A 29 -6.46 -13.90 30.22
CA LYS A 29 -6.14 -15.33 29.95
C LYS A 29 -7.24 -16.03 29.16
N SER A 30 -8.51 -15.72 29.42
CA SER A 30 -9.63 -16.27 28.63
C SER A 30 -9.69 -15.68 27.22
N PHE A 31 -9.28 -14.41 27.04
CA PHE A 31 -9.14 -13.78 25.73
C PHE A 31 -8.00 -14.40 24.91
N PHE A 32 -6.87 -14.73 25.56
CA PHE A 32 -5.73 -15.37 24.90
C PHE A 32 -6.00 -16.84 24.51
N LEU A 33 -6.85 -17.55 25.27
CA LEU A 33 -7.25 -18.93 24.93
C LEU A 33 -8.35 -18.99 23.86
N TYR A 34 -9.19 -17.96 23.72
CA TYR A 34 -10.19 -17.89 22.64
C TYR A 34 -9.59 -17.55 21.27
N GLU A 35 -8.52 -16.73 21.19
CA GLU A 35 -7.84 -16.47 19.91
C GLU A 35 -7.03 -17.67 19.37
N LEU A 36 -6.74 -18.67 20.20
CA LEU A 36 -6.02 -19.89 19.79
C LEU A 36 -6.91 -21.00 19.21
N TYR A 37 -8.25 -20.87 19.25
CA TYR A 37 -9.19 -21.95 18.91
C TYR A 37 -10.19 -21.60 17.79
N SER A 38 -9.90 -20.65 16.91
CA SER A 38 -10.75 -20.40 15.74
C SER A 38 -9.91 -20.22 14.47
N ALA A 39 -9.21 -21.28 14.10
CA ALA A 39 -8.73 -21.48 12.74
C ALA A 39 -9.82 -22.24 11.97
N THR A 40 -10.41 -21.61 10.97
CA THR A 40 -11.27 -22.32 10.01
C THR A 40 -10.37 -22.87 8.92
N ILE A 41 -10.33 -24.19 8.78
CA ILE A 41 -9.67 -24.87 7.67
C ILE A 41 -10.72 -25.07 6.58
N MET A 42 -10.51 -24.45 5.42
CA MET A 42 -11.30 -24.76 4.22
C MET A 42 -10.39 -25.49 3.23
N ILE A 43 -10.84 -26.67 2.80
CA ILE A 43 -10.23 -27.45 1.72
C ILE A 43 -11.16 -27.26 0.53
N THR A 44 -10.62 -26.78 -0.59
CA THR A 44 -11.36 -26.61 -1.83
C THR A 44 -10.55 -27.26 -2.96
N ASP A 45 -11.24 -28.05 -3.77
CA ASP A 45 -10.71 -28.58 -5.03
C ASP A 45 -11.20 -27.69 -6.17
N LYS A 46 -10.41 -27.58 -7.23
CA LYS A 46 -10.79 -26.84 -8.44
C LYS A 46 -11.75 -27.75 -9.23
N GLU A 47 -13.03 -27.41 -9.30
CA GLU A 47 -13.99 -28.21 -10.08
C GLU A 47 -13.77 -28.00 -11.59
N ASP A 48 -13.56 -29.10 -12.31
CA ASP A 48 -13.52 -29.10 -13.77
C ASP A 48 -14.94 -28.93 -14.32
N VAL A 49 -15.22 -27.82 -15.00
CA VAL A 49 -16.47 -27.62 -15.76
C VAL A 49 -16.44 -28.53 -16.99
N PRO A 50 -17.34 -29.52 -17.14
CA PRO A 50 -17.32 -30.40 -18.30
C PRO A 50 -17.80 -29.67 -19.55
N ASP A 51 -17.02 -29.83 -20.62
CA ASP A 51 -17.29 -29.34 -21.97
C ASP A 51 -18.54 -30.02 -22.55
N ALA A 52 -19.52 -29.22 -22.97
CA ALA A 52 -20.78 -29.71 -23.50
C ALA A 52 -20.55 -30.29 -24.91
N THR A 53 -20.29 -31.60 -24.98
CA THR A 53 -20.28 -32.38 -26.22
C THR A 53 -21.72 -32.67 -26.66
N THR A 54 -22.14 -32.02 -27.74
CA THR A 54 -23.39 -32.35 -28.44
C THR A 54 -23.11 -33.46 -29.44
N ASP A 55 -23.56 -34.68 -29.15
CA ASP A 55 -23.62 -35.77 -30.12
C ASP A 55 -25.06 -36.19 -30.42
N GLY A 56 -25.37 -36.21 -31.71
CA GLY A 56 -26.29 -37.16 -32.34
C GLY A 56 -27.77 -36.80 -32.33
N LEU A 57 -28.29 -36.41 -33.50
CA LEU A 57 -29.48 -37.04 -34.12
C LEU A 57 -29.69 -36.49 -35.56
N SER A 58 -29.65 -37.39 -36.53
CA SER A 58 -30.29 -37.28 -37.86
C SER A 58 -31.00 -38.64 -38.08
N PRO A 59 -32.07 -38.78 -38.91
CA PRO A 59 -31.96 -38.52 -40.37
C PRO A 59 -33.27 -38.12 -41.12
N THR A 60 -33.10 -37.85 -42.43
CA THR A 60 -34.00 -38.08 -43.58
C THR A 60 -34.66 -36.92 -44.37
N ARG A 61 -34.18 -36.79 -45.63
CA ARG A 61 -34.89 -36.82 -46.94
C ARG A 61 -35.76 -35.62 -47.40
N SER A 62 -35.30 -34.91 -48.46
CA SER A 62 -35.82 -34.95 -49.86
C SER A 62 -35.36 -33.75 -50.73
N GLU A 63 -34.79 -34.06 -51.91
CA GLU A 63 -34.96 -33.49 -53.29
C GLU A 63 -35.61 -32.09 -53.47
N SER A 64 -35.35 -31.23 -54.48
CA SER A 64 -34.51 -31.16 -55.69
C SER A 64 -34.84 -29.83 -56.43
N ILE A 65 -34.12 -29.50 -57.52
CA ILE A 65 -34.50 -28.63 -58.68
C ILE A 65 -34.16 -27.11 -58.61
N ALA A 66 -33.08 -26.71 -59.30
CA ALA A 66 -33.08 -26.03 -60.62
C ALA A 66 -32.07 -24.88 -60.76
N ASN A 67 -31.21 -25.07 -61.77
CA ASN A 67 -30.44 -24.06 -62.47
C ASN A 67 -31.30 -22.91 -63.03
N SER A 68 -30.79 -21.69 -62.92
CA SER A 68 -30.76 -20.73 -64.04
C SER A 68 -29.76 -19.60 -63.76
N ASP A 69 -28.56 -19.70 -64.31
CA ASP A 69 -27.84 -18.55 -64.88
C ASP A 69 -28.27 -18.47 -66.35
N PRO A 70 -28.47 -17.28 -66.95
CA PRO A 70 -27.40 -16.29 -67.04
C PRO A 70 -27.87 -14.82 -67.08
N LEU A 71 -27.03 -13.86 -66.70
CA LEU A 71 -26.92 -12.58 -67.41
C LEU A 71 -25.63 -11.86 -67.00
N SER A 72 -24.75 -11.71 -67.99
CA SER A 72 -23.51 -10.97 -67.88
C SER A 72 -23.77 -9.49 -67.55
N MET A 73 -23.21 -8.99 -66.45
CA MET A 73 -22.87 -7.58 -66.31
C MET A 73 -21.40 -7.45 -65.92
N LYS A 74 -20.67 -6.77 -66.80
CA LYS A 74 -19.27 -6.39 -66.67
C LYS A 74 -19.02 -5.76 -65.29
N ALA A 75 -18.12 -6.36 -64.51
CA ALA A 75 -17.59 -5.77 -63.30
C ALA A 75 -16.91 -4.42 -63.64
N LYS A 76 -17.57 -3.32 -63.29
CA LYS A 76 -16.98 -1.98 -63.26
C LYS A 76 -17.35 -1.26 -61.97
N SER A 77 -16.30 -0.69 -61.38
CA SER A 77 -16.22 0.14 -60.18
C SER A 77 -16.42 -0.59 -58.85
N SER A 78 -15.36 -0.56 -58.04
CA SER A 78 -15.37 -1.06 -56.67
C SER A 78 -16.43 -0.29 -55.89
N TRP A 79 -17.44 -1.00 -55.39
CA TRP A 79 -18.33 -0.45 -54.39
C TRP A 79 -17.50 -0.14 -53.13
N LYS A 80 -17.38 1.15 -52.78
CA LYS A 80 -16.81 1.56 -51.50
C LYS A 80 -17.97 1.70 -50.51
N PRO A 81 -17.91 1.08 -49.33
CA PRO A 81 -18.93 1.27 -48.30
C PRO A 81 -19.06 2.75 -47.96
N TYR A 82 -20.28 3.17 -47.62
CA TYR A 82 -20.59 4.51 -47.12
C TYR A 82 -20.05 4.69 -45.69
N GLU A 83 -18.73 4.70 -45.54
CA GLU A 83 -18.06 5.07 -44.30
C GLU A 83 -17.04 6.15 -44.65
N ASN A 84 -17.11 7.28 -43.93
CA ASN A 84 -16.24 8.46 -43.99
C ASN A 84 -16.75 9.68 -44.76
N SER A 85 -18.01 10.08 -44.55
CA SER A 85 -18.41 11.48 -44.73
C SER A 85 -19.21 11.99 -43.53
N TYR A 86 -18.54 12.08 -42.38
CA TYR A 86 -18.98 12.92 -41.27
C TYR A 86 -17.78 13.72 -40.74
N PRO A 87 -17.95 15.00 -40.35
CA PRO A 87 -16.91 15.73 -39.65
C PRO A 87 -16.55 14.98 -38.36
N LEU A 88 -15.24 14.79 -38.14
CA LEU A 88 -14.64 14.06 -37.02
C LEU A 88 -15.33 14.42 -35.70
N ARG A 89 -15.98 13.44 -35.07
CA ARG A 89 -16.63 13.64 -33.77
C ARG A 89 -15.58 13.66 -32.66
N PRO A 90 -15.81 14.38 -31.54
CA PRO A 90 -14.91 14.38 -30.37
C PRO A 90 -14.57 13.00 -29.80
N LEU A 91 -15.37 11.97 -30.13
CA LEU A 91 -15.20 10.56 -29.75
C LEU A 91 -13.93 9.91 -30.35
N ASP A 92 -13.47 10.29 -31.54
CA ASP A 92 -12.27 9.69 -32.15
C ASP A 92 -10.97 10.15 -31.46
N LYS A 93 -10.98 11.37 -30.91
CA LYS A 93 -9.91 11.86 -30.03
C LYS A 93 -9.85 11.02 -28.75
N LEU A 94 -11.01 10.68 -28.19
CA LEU A 94 -11.14 9.82 -27.01
C LEU A 94 -10.64 8.40 -27.31
N GLN A 95 -10.94 7.86 -28.48
CA GLN A 95 -10.50 6.52 -28.90
C GLN A 95 -8.98 6.46 -29.19
N LYS A 96 -8.41 7.51 -29.81
CA LYS A 96 -6.95 7.67 -29.93
C LYS A 96 -6.28 7.81 -28.56
N SER A 97 -6.86 8.58 -27.64
CA SER A 97 -6.34 8.68 -26.26
C SER A 97 -6.38 7.32 -25.55
N VAL A 98 -7.43 6.52 -25.75
CA VAL A 98 -7.53 5.16 -25.21
C VAL A 98 -6.51 4.21 -25.84
N GLU A 99 -6.23 4.33 -27.15
CA GLU A 99 -5.23 3.51 -27.84
C GLU A 99 -3.80 3.89 -27.43
N VAL A 100 -3.48 5.18 -27.37
CA VAL A 100 -2.20 5.67 -26.83
C VAL A 100 -2.01 5.20 -25.38
N TRP A 101 -3.08 5.23 -24.58
CA TRP A 101 -3.04 4.74 -23.20
C TRP A 101 -2.85 3.22 -23.12
N ARG A 102 -3.49 2.44 -24.02
CA ARG A 102 -3.25 0.98 -24.13
C ARG A 102 -1.84 0.65 -24.59
N GLN A 103 -1.30 1.38 -25.56
CA GLN A 103 0.07 1.22 -26.03
C GLN A 103 1.07 1.60 -24.95
N TRP A 104 0.82 2.68 -24.22
CA TRP A 104 1.60 3.05 -23.05
C TRP A 104 1.54 1.97 -21.97
N LEU A 105 0.36 1.41 -21.65
CA LEU A 105 0.25 0.30 -20.71
C LEU A 105 1.02 -0.95 -21.13
N ARG A 106 0.99 -1.31 -22.42
CA ARG A 106 1.72 -2.46 -22.96
C ARG A 106 3.22 -2.21 -22.92
N PHE A 107 3.66 -1.05 -23.38
CA PHE A 107 5.06 -0.62 -23.34
C PHE A 107 5.58 -0.54 -21.90
N ARG A 108 4.76 0.00 -21.00
CA ARG A 108 4.96 0.04 -19.55
C ARG A 108 5.16 -1.37 -18.98
N TRP A 109 4.32 -2.32 -19.36
CA TRP A 109 4.46 -3.72 -18.93
C TRP A 109 5.73 -4.38 -19.47
N MET A 110 6.08 -4.13 -20.73
CA MET A 110 7.30 -4.66 -21.34
C MET A 110 8.57 -4.12 -20.68
N LEU A 111 8.61 -2.83 -20.34
CA LEU A 111 9.71 -2.22 -19.59
C LEU A 111 9.86 -2.82 -18.18
N ARG A 112 8.74 -3.19 -17.55
CA ARG A 112 8.69 -3.69 -16.17
C ARG A 112 9.05 -5.16 -16.06
N TRP A 113 8.69 -5.95 -17.06
CA TRP A 113 8.84 -7.40 -17.09
C TRP A 113 10.23 -7.91 -16.65
N PRO A 114 11.37 -7.39 -17.16
CA PRO A 114 12.69 -7.92 -16.76
C PRO A 114 13.01 -7.67 -15.28
N PHE A 115 12.57 -6.54 -14.70
CA PHE A 115 12.85 -6.20 -13.30
C PHE A 115 11.99 -6.97 -12.31
N GLN A 116 10.83 -7.47 -12.76
CA GLN A 116 9.90 -8.29 -11.97
C GLN A 116 10.27 -9.76 -11.92
N GLN A 117 11.12 -10.22 -12.85
CA GLN A 117 11.55 -11.62 -12.84
C GLN A 117 12.29 -11.92 -11.54
N ARG A 118 11.91 -13.05 -10.94
CA ARG A 118 12.52 -13.55 -9.70
C ARG A 118 13.81 -14.29 -10.07
N VAL A 119 14.91 -13.91 -9.44
CA VAL A 119 16.25 -14.49 -9.64
C VAL A 119 16.45 -15.68 -8.70
N LEU A 120 16.15 -15.48 -7.42
CA LEU A 120 16.36 -16.49 -6.38
C LEU A 120 15.27 -16.39 -5.32
N TYR A 121 14.44 -17.43 -5.19
CA TYR A 121 13.28 -17.46 -4.29
C TYR A 121 12.36 -16.23 -4.43
N SER A 122 12.43 -15.31 -3.47
CA SER A 122 11.64 -14.08 -3.45
C SER A 122 12.36 -12.90 -4.10
N LEU A 123 13.66 -12.99 -4.41
CA LEU A 123 14.46 -11.86 -4.89
C LEU A 123 14.18 -11.53 -6.36
N THR A 124 13.89 -10.27 -6.68
CA THR A 124 13.70 -9.76 -8.05
C THR A 124 14.97 -9.12 -8.60
N TRP A 125 15.09 -9.05 -9.93
CA TRP A 125 16.19 -8.31 -10.58
C TRP A 125 16.22 -6.84 -10.16
N GLY A 126 15.06 -6.22 -9.95
CA GLY A 126 14.98 -4.85 -9.44
C GLY A 126 15.67 -4.68 -8.08
N GLU A 127 15.50 -5.64 -7.16
CA GLU A 127 16.20 -5.59 -5.87
C GLU A 127 17.71 -5.73 -6.01
N LEU A 128 18.14 -6.69 -6.84
CA LEU A 128 19.55 -6.99 -7.07
C LEU A 128 20.30 -5.81 -7.74
N LEU A 129 19.65 -5.13 -8.67
CA LEU A 129 20.25 -4.06 -9.46
C LEU A 129 20.19 -2.67 -8.80
N PHE A 130 19.15 -2.39 -8.01
CA PHE A 130 18.93 -1.03 -7.48
C PHE A 130 19.05 -0.92 -5.96
N PHE A 131 18.62 -1.96 -5.22
CA PHE A 131 18.54 -1.86 -3.77
C PHE A 131 19.83 -2.30 -3.07
N TYR A 132 20.36 -3.49 -3.38
CA TYR A 132 21.59 -3.98 -2.74
C TYR A 132 22.82 -3.12 -3.06
N PRO A 133 23.03 -2.63 -4.30
CA PRO A 133 24.13 -1.72 -4.57
C PRO A 133 24.05 -0.45 -3.72
N LEU A 134 22.87 0.11 -3.47
CA LEU A 134 22.72 1.28 -2.59
C LEU A 134 23.14 0.98 -1.15
N VAL A 135 22.73 -0.16 -0.61
CA VAL A 135 23.14 -0.57 0.75
C VAL A 135 24.64 -0.81 0.80
N ILE A 136 25.21 -1.50 -0.19
CA ILE A 136 26.64 -1.79 -0.26
C ILE A 136 27.44 -0.50 -0.41
N ILE A 137 27.05 0.40 -1.32
CA ILE A 137 27.69 1.70 -1.54
C ILE A 137 27.61 2.54 -0.26
N GLY A 138 26.45 2.62 0.39
CA GLY A 138 26.32 3.34 1.66
C GLY A 138 27.23 2.78 2.75
N VAL A 139 27.29 1.46 2.91
CA VAL A 139 28.17 0.81 3.88
C VAL A 139 29.65 1.05 3.55
N VAL A 140 30.04 0.90 2.27
CA VAL A 140 31.42 1.12 1.81
C VAL A 140 31.83 2.57 2.01
N ILE A 141 30.98 3.54 1.66
CA ILE A 141 31.23 4.97 1.89
C ILE A 141 31.37 5.26 3.37
N GLY A 142 30.46 4.76 4.21
CA GLY A 142 30.55 4.97 5.66
C GLY A 142 31.85 4.42 6.24
N VAL A 143 32.30 3.26 5.76
CA VAL A 143 33.58 2.66 6.16
C VAL A 143 34.76 3.47 5.63
N LEU A 144 34.76 3.89 4.36
CA LEU A 144 35.88 4.67 3.78
C LEU A 144 36.00 6.05 4.42
N ALA A 145 34.87 6.71 4.71
CA ALA A 145 34.83 7.98 5.44
C ALA A 145 35.37 7.82 6.86
N TYR A 146 34.96 6.77 7.58
CA TYR A 146 35.47 6.47 8.93
C TYR A 146 36.97 6.17 8.94
N LEU A 147 37.47 5.45 7.93
CA LEU A 147 38.87 5.07 7.85
C LEU A 147 39.77 6.19 7.30
N GLY A 148 39.22 7.31 6.83
CA GLY A 148 40.00 8.39 6.20
C GLY A 148 40.72 7.94 4.92
N VAL A 149 40.23 6.89 4.25
CA VAL A 149 40.91 6.28 3.10
C VAL A 149 40.32 6.78 1.79
N GLY A 150 41.10 7.55 1.03
CA GLY A 150 40.92 7.73 -0.42
C GLY A 150 39.74 8.59 -0.86
N LEU A 151 38.99 9.19 0.07
CA LEU A 151 38.05 10.28 -0.22
C LEU A 151 38.65 11.58 0.28
N PRO A 152 38.68 12.67 -0.51
CA PRO A 152 38.94 13.98 0.06
C PRO A 152 37.91 14.19 1.19
N GLN A 153 38.36 14.62 2.37
CA GLN A 153 37.51 14.95 3.52
C GLN A 153 36.70 16.23 3.26
N GLU A 154 36.11 16.32 2.07
CA GLU A 154 35.20 17.38 1.70
C GLU A 154 33.86 17.08 2.36
N VAL A 155 33.54 17.88 3.38
CA VAL A 155 32.26 17.88 4.10
C VAL A 155 31.08 17.85 3.12
N ALA A 156 31.15 18.63 2.03
CA ALA A 156 30.10 18.69 1.01
C ALA A 156 29.84 17.35 0.29
N LEU A 157 30.88 16.57 0.00
CA LEU A 157 30.73 15.25 -0.63
C LEU A 157 30.04 14.27 0.31
N THR A 158 30.46 14.22 1.57
CA THR A 158 29.88 13.31 2.57
C THR A 158 28.43 13.67 2.89
N GLY A 159 28.08 14.97 2.93
CA GLY A 159 26.69 15.44 3.10
C GLY A 159 25.79 15.08 1.92
N THR A 160 26.31 15.19 0.69
CA THR A 160 25.59 14.74 -0.52
C THR A 160 25.32 13.24 -0.47
N LEU A 161 26.31 12.43 -0.07
CA LEU A 161 26.18 10.98 0.04
C LEU A 161 25.19 10.57 1.15
N ALA A 162 25.17 11.29 2.28
CA ALA A 162 24.19 11.10 3.35
C ALA A 162 22.76 11.48 2.93
N SER A 163 22.60 12.37 1.95
CA SER A 163 21.31 12.81 1.44
C SER A 163 20.67 11.85 0.44
N ILE A 164 21.46 11.05 -0.29
CA ILE A 164 20.96 10.11 -1.31
C ILE A 164 19.93 9.11 -0.77
N PRO A 165 20.15 8.43 0.38
CA PRO A 165 19.17 7.50 0.93
C PRO A 165 17.77 8.08 1.20
N PHE A 166 17.64 9.40 1.43
CA PHE A 166 16.33 10.05 1.57
C PHE A 166 15.51 9.97 0.28
N VAL A 167 16.15 10.06 -0.89
CA VAL A 167 15.48 9.93 -2.19
C VAL A 167 14.76 8.58 -2.27
N PHE A 168 15.46 7.51 -1.87
CA PHE A 168 14.92 6.14 -1.87
C PHE A 168 13.88 5.94 -0.76
N THR A 169 14.11 6.54 0.41
CA THR A 169 13.16 6.51 1.53
C THR A 169 11.81 7.06 1.10
N PHE A 170 11.78 8.21 0.42
CA PHE A 170 10.55 8.84 -0.05
C PHE A 170 9.96 8.14 -1.27
N ALA A 171 10.78 7.73 -2.23
CA ALA A 171 10.33 7.00 -3.41
C ALA A 171 9.67 5.66 -3.06
N ALA A 172 10.17 4.96 -2.04
CA ALA A 172 9.65 3.69 -1.54
C ALA A 172 8.39 3.83 -0.67
N ALA A 173 8.06 5.05 -0.21
CA ALA A 173 6.82 5.34 0.51
C ALA A 173 5.62 5.60 -0.42
N CYS A 174 5.87 5.79 -1.71
CA CYS A 174 4.84 6.08 -2.70
C CYS A 174 4.05 4.81 -3.09
N HIS A 175 2.74 4.93 -3.29
CA HIS A 175 1.89 3.79 -3.65
C HIS A 175 1.98 3.45 -5.15
N ASN A 176 2.12 4.46 -6.02
CA ASN A 176 2.08 4.33 -7.48
C ASN A 176 3.30 4.98 -8.16
N SER A 177 4.43 5.14 -7.46
CA SER A 177 5.59 5.87 -8.01
C SER A 177 6.22 5.19 -9.22
N LEU A 178 6.96 6.01 -9.98
CA LEU A 178 7.92 5.53 -10.98
C LEU A 178 8.89 4.50 -10.37
N PHE A 179 9.16 4.55 -9.06
CA PHE A 179 10.07 3.63 -8.37
C PHE A 179 9.48 2.23 -8.18
N THR A 180 8.24 2.10 -7.65
CA THR A 180 7.56 0.78 -7.59
C THR A 180 7.28 0.23 -8.99
N PHE A 181 7.08 1.13 -9.94
CA PHE A 181 6.97 0.81 -11.35
C PHE A 181 8.30 0.27 -11.95
N LEU A 182 9.42 0.98 -11.82
CA LEU A 182 10.73 0.61 -12.39
C LEU A 182 11.32 -0.63 -11.74
N ILE A 183 11.20 -0.77 -10.42
CA ILE A 183 11.73 -1.92 -9.67
C ILE A 183 10.82 -3.14 -9.81
N GLY A 184 9.57 -2.96 -10.21
CA GLY A 184 8.67 -4.07 -10.45
C GLY A 184 8.03 -4.65 -9.18
N ILE A 185 8.26 -4.03 -8.02
CA ILE A 185 7.78 -4.53 -6.73
C ILE A 185 6.40 -3.95 -6.37
N PRO A 186 5.56 -4.70 -5.64
CA PRO A 186 4.31 -4.16 -5.13
C PRO A 186 4.58 -3.27 -3.90
N PHE A 187 3.65 -2.36 -3.59
CA PHE A 187 3.82 -1.33 -2.55
C PHE A 187 4.16 -1.90 -1.16
N GLU A 188 3.60 -3.05 -0.82
CA GLU A 188 3.79 -3.72 0.46
C GLU A 188 5.25 -4.20 0.64
N ARG A 189 5.92 -4.49 -0.48
CA ARG A 189 7.36 -4.76 -0.49
C ARG A 189 8.17 -3.47 -0.48
N ALA A 190 7.69 -2.43 -1.16
CA ALA A 190 8.35 -1.12 -1.19
C ALA A 190 8.55 -0.53 0.21
N ILE A 191 7.58 -0.68 1.11
CA ILE A 191 7.68 -0.17 2.49
C ILE A 191 8.76 -0.87 3.33
N VAL A 192 9.24 -2.05 2.90
CA VAL A 192 10.42 -2.69 3.49
C VAL A 192 11.67 -1.88 3.14
N TYR A 193 11.83 -1.46 1.89
CA TYR A 193 12.96 -0.62 1.46
C TYR A 193 12.88 0.78 2.03
N HIS A 194 11.69 1.36 2.22
CA HIS A 194 11.52 2.62 2.95
C HIS A 194 12.22 2.55 4.32
N ARG A 195 12.02 1.46 5.07
CA ARG A 195 12.67 1.28 6.38
C ARG A 195 14.19 1.12 6.26
N TYR A 196 14.65 0.28 5.33
CA TYR A 196 16.09 0.06 5.18
C TYR A 196 16.84 1.31 4.72
N SER A 197 16.30 2.03 3.74
CA SER A 197 16.88 3.30 3.29
C SER A 197 16.83 4.38 4.38
N ALA A 198 15.79 4.42 5.22
CA ALA A 198 15.77 5.30 6.39
C ALA A 198 16.86 4.96 7.43
N TYR A 199 17.18 3.68 7.64
CA TYR A 199 18.29 3.30 8.51
C TYR A 199 19.65 3.72 7.93
N VAL A 200 19.86 3.53 6.63
CA VAL A 200 21.08 3.98 5.94
C VAL A 200 21.20 5.51 6.00
N ALA A 201 20.10 6.24 5.78
CA ALA A 201 20.05 7.71 5.91
C ALA A 201 20.49 8.17 7.31
N ALA A 202 19.96 7.52 8.35
CA ALA A 202 20.29 7.87 9.74
C ALA A 202 21.77 7.61 10.08
N ILE A 203 22.33 6.50 9.62
CA ILE A 203 23.73 6.14 9.85
C ILE A 203 24.67 7.10 9.10
N LEU A 204 24.42 7.33 7.80
CA LEU A 204 25.25 8.21 6.99
C LEU A 204 25.16 9.66 7.44
N GLY A 205 23.97 10.14 7.84
CA GLY A 205 23.79 11.46 8.44
C GLY A 205 24.60 11.63 9.73
N ALA A 206 24.58 10.63 10.61
CA ALA A 206 25.36 10.65 11.84
C ALA A 206 26.88 10.63 11.58
N LEU A 207 27.34 9.83 10.60
CA LEU A 207 28.74 9.80 10.20
C LEU A 207 29.20 11.12 9.57
N HIS A 208 28.34 11.75 8.75
CA HIS A 208 28.61 13.07 8.17
C HIS A 208 28.73 14.13 9.27
N GLY A 209 27.79 14.16 10.22
CA GLY A 209 27.87 15.08 11.36
C GLY A 209 29.12 14.86 12.21
N PHE A 210 29.48 13.61 12.50
CA PHE A 210 30.71 13.30 13.25
C PHE A 210 31.98 13.73 12.51
N LEU A 211 32.04 13.50 11.20
CA LEU A 211 33.19 13.92 10.39
C LEU A 211 33.36 15.44 10.37
N TYR A 212 32.24 16.17 10.25
CA TYR A 212 32.25 17.63 10.31
C TYR A 212 32.86 18.14 11.62
N GLU A 213 32.37 17.64 12.76
CA GLU A 213 32.88 18.03 14.09
C GLU A 213 34.37 17.65 14.24
N SER A 214 34.80 16.48 13.72
CA SER A 214 36.21 16.06 13.81
C SER A 214 37.17 16.91 12.98
N ILE A 215 36.73 17.44 11.84
CA ILE A 215 37.53 18.34 11.00
C ILE A 215 37.59 19.74 11.64
N GLU A 216 36.46 20.20 12.21
CA GLU A 216 36.39 21.48 12.92
C GLU A 216 37.35 21.50 14.13
N ASP A 217 37.42 20.39 14.89
CA ASP A 217 38.33 20.22 16.01
C ASP A 217 39.82 20.22 15.60
N GLU A 218 40.17 19.71 14.42
CA GLU A 218 41.55 19.61 13.94
C GLU A 218 42.07 20.92 13.31
N GLU A 219 41.24 21.61 12.52
CA GLU A 219 41.68 22.81 11.77
C GLU A 219 41.65 24.10 12.59
N GLY A 220 41.01 24.11 13.76
CA GLY A 220 41.06 25.20 14.72
C GLY A 220 40.55 26.53 14.15
N GLU A 221 39.25 26.77 14.31
CA GLU A 221 38.58 28.03 13.96
C GLU A 221 38.33 28.22 12.45
N PHE A 222 37.46 27.39 11.88
CA PHE A 222 36.58 27.90 10.81
C PHE A 222 35.69 28.98 11.42
N GLY A 223 35.70 30.18 10.84
CA GLY A 223 35.07 31.39 11.41
C GLY A 223 33.68 31.11 12.01
N GLU A 224 33.57 31.34 13.33
CA GLU A 224 32.44 30.97 14.18
C GLU A 224 31.06 31.45 13.67
N ASP A 225 31.00 32.43 12.78
CA ASP A 225 29.76 33.09 12.37
C ASP A 225 29.16 32.62 11.03
N GLU A 226 29.93 32.02 10.10
CA GLU A 226 29.41 31.77 8.73
C GLU A 226 28.61 30.47 8.58
N ASN A 227 28.87 29.44 9.42
CA ASN A 227 28.27 28.11 9.26
C ASN A 227 27.43 27.63 10.47
N GLU A 228 27.20 28.49 11.49
CA GLU A 228 26.47 28.10 12.69
C GLU A 228 25.03 27.64 12.37
N GLU A 229 24.36 28.33 11.43
CA GLU A 229 23.01 27.98 10.98
C GLU A 229 22.97 26.59 10.31
N GLU A 230 23.96 26.26 9.50
CA GLU A 230 24.08 24.95 8.83
C GLU A 230 24.36 23.84 9.85
N ARG A 231 25.24 24.09 10.84
CA ARG A 231 25.55 23.12 11.90
C ARG A 231 24.34 22.84 12.79
N VAL A 232 23.65 23.87 13.26
CA VAL A 232 22.47 23.74 14.11
C VAL A 232 21.33 23.05 13.36
N SER A 233 21.08 23.42 12.10
CA SER A 233 20.07 22.77 11.27
C SER A 233 20.40 21.30 10.97
N GLY A 234 21.67 20.94 10.84
CA GLY A 234 22.16 19.56 10.73
C GLY A 234 21.84 18.72 11.98
N TRP A 235 22.10 19.25 13.17
CA TRP A 235 21.76 18.57 14.44
C TRP A 235 20.24 18.40 14.62
N ILE A 236 19.44 19.40 14.24
CA ILE A 236 17.97 19.31 14.27
C ILE A 236 17.50 18.23 13.28
N LEU A 237 18.05 18.21 12.06
CA LEU A 237 17.75 17.21 11.04
C LEU A 237 18.05 15.80 11.57
N GLN A 238 19.23 15.59 12.14
CA GLN A 238 19.64 14.30 12.68
C GLN A 238 18.75 13.85 13.86
N ALA A 239 18.42 14.77 14.77
CA ALA A 239 17.50 14.51 15.87
C ALA A 239 16.10 14.12 15.38
N ALA A 240 15.58 14.78 14.34
CA ALA A 240 14.30 14.47 13.75
C ALA A 240 14.29 13.07 13.11
N VAL A 241 15.35 12.69 12.41
CA VAL A 241 15.51 11.36 11.81
C VAL A 241 15.57 10.28 12.90
N PHE A 242 16.35 10.46 13.96
CA PHE A 242 16.37 9.51 15.07
C PHE A 242 15.03 9.42 15.79
N GLY A 243 14.32 10.55 15.95
CA GLY A 243 12.96 10.58 16.45
C GLY A 243 12.00 9.75 15.59
N LEU A 244 12.06 9.91 14.26
CA LEU A 244 11.28 9.09 13.33
C LEU A 244 11.53 7.60 13.55
N LEU A 245 12.80 7.18 13.68
CA LEU A 245 13.14 5.78 13.92
C LEU A 245 12.63 5.30 15.28
N ALA A 246 12.83 6.07 16.35
CA ALA A 246 12.43 5.72 17.70
C ALA A 246 10.92 5.49 17.82
N PHE A 247 10.09 6.37 17.25
CA PHE A 247 8.63 6.21 17.28
C PHE A 247 8.11 5.16 16.29
N SER A 248 8.93 4.73 15.32
CA SER A 248 8.56 3.74 14.30
C SER A 248 8.85 2.29 14.71
N ILE A 249 9.49 2.05 15.87
CA ILE A 249 9.77 0.69 16.36
C ILE A 249 8.49 -0.13 16.53
N TRP A 250 8.60 -1.44 16.33
CA TRP A 250 7.45 -2.34 16.29
C TRP A 250 6.52 -2.24 17.51
N PRO A 251 7.00 -2.19 18.78
CA PRO A 251 6.12 -2.04 19.93
C PRO A 251 5.31 -0.74 19.90
N ILE A 252 5.97 0.40 19.64
CA ILE A 252 5.30 1.70 19.65
C ILE A 252 4.28 1.79 18.52
N ARG A 253 4.67 1.42 17.30
CA ARG A 253 3.80 1.46 16.13
C ARG A 253 2.60 0.49 16.22
N SER A 254 2.77 -0.65 16.91
CA SER A 254 1.69 -1.64 17.05
C SER A 254 0.68 -1.29 18.16
N TYR A 255 1.13 -0.75 19.30
CA TYR A 255 0.24 -0.40 20.40
C TYR A 255 -0.30 1.03 20.33
N LEU A 256 0.46 1.97 19.76
CA LEU A 256 0.16 3.41 19.74
C LEU A 256 0.18 3.93 18.30
N TYR A 257 -0.51 3.25 17.38
CA TYR A 257 -0.49 3.56 15.95
C TYR A 257 -0.85 5.03 15.64
N GLU A 258 -1.88 5.58 16.28
CA GLU A 258 -2.30 6.97 16.05
C GLU A 258 -1.23 7.98 16.48
N THR A 259 -0.56 7.73 17.62
CA THR A 259 0.54 8.56 18.10
C THR A 259 1.74 8.46 17.16
N PHE A 260 2.12 7.24 16.79
CA PHE A 260 3.17 6.97 15.82
C PHE A 260 2.94 7.79 14.54
N TYR A 261 1.75 7.69 13.93
CA TYR A 261 1.45 8.37 12.68
C TYR A 261 1.57 9.90 12.79
N ARG A 262 1.00 10.49 13.86
CA ARG A 262 1.05 11.95 14.07
C ARG A 262 2.48 12.45 14.27
N VAL A 263 3.26 11.77 15.12
CA VAL A 263 4.66 12.12 15.37
C VAL A 263 5.48 11.95 14.09
N HIS A 264 5.22 10.90 13.30
CA HIS A 264 5.91 10.67 12.04
C HIS A 264 5.68 11.80 11.04
N VAL A 265 4.44 12.29 10.90
CA VAL A 265 4.13 13.43 10.02
C VAL A 265 4.79 14.71 10.50
N ILE A 266 4.75 15.01 11.81
CA ILE A 266 5.38 16.22 12.37
C ILE A 266 6.89 16.19 12.15
N LEU A 267 7.56 15.09 12.49
CA LEU A 267 9.00 14.97 12.33
C LEU A 267 9.41 14.91 10.84
N PHE A 268 8.56 14.36 9.96
CA PHE A 268 8.79 14.44 8.52
C PHE A 268 8.81 15.90 8.03
N ILE A 269 7.90 16.76 8.51
CA ILE A 269 7.93 18.20 8.19
C ILE A 269 9.23 18.84 8.71
N VAL A 270 9.66 18.50 9.92
CA VAL A 270 10.94 18.98 10.48
C VAL A 270 12.10 18.55 9.60
N VAL A 271 12.16 17.28 9.14
CA VAL A 271 13.18 16.79 8.21
C VAL A 271 13.22 17.64 6.94
N ILE A 272 12.06 17.93 6.33
CA ILE A 272 11.99 18.73 5.09
C ILE A 272 12.42 20.19 5.29
N VAL A 273 12.12 20.79 6.44
CA VAL A 273 12.50 22.18 6.73
C VAL A 273 13.99 22.25 7.10
N SER A 274 14.45 21.39 8.00
CA SER A 274 15.85 21.35 8.43
C SER A 274 16.79 20.94 7.29
N SER A 275 16.36 20.08 6.36
CA SER A 275 17.15 19.78 5.16
C SER A 275 17.35 20.99 4.24
N LEU A 276 16.44 21.98 4.28
CA LEU A 276 16.56 23.20 3.48
C LEU A 276 17.65 24.09 4.07
N LEU A 277 17.54 24.32 5.38
CA LEU A 277 18.43 25.18 6.15
C LEU A 277 19.85 24.61 6.19
N HIS A 278 19.98 23.28 6.18
CA HIS A 278 21.26 22.57 6.16
C HIS A 278 21.88 22.45 4.74
N GLY A 279 21.18 22.84 3.68
CA GLY A 279 21.71 22.73 2.30
C GLY A 279 21.66 21.32 1.68
N ALA A 280 20.91 20.37 2.26
CA ALA A 280 20.74 19.00 1.78
C ALA A 280 19.78 18.91 0.57
N THR A 281 20.13 19.57 -0.53
CA THR A 281 19.25 19.78 -1.71
C THR A 281 18.79 18.48 -2.38
N VAL A 282 19.57 17.40 -2.30
CA VAL A 282 19.24 16.08 -2.88
C VAL A 282 17.97 15.48 -2.26
N VAL A 283 17.66 15.80 -0.99
CA VAL A 283 16.44 15.34 -0.29
C VAL A 283 15.17 15.74 -1.06
N TYR A 284 15.18 16.91 -1.73
CA TYR A 284 14.02 17.42 -2.47
C TYR A 284 13.69 16.66 -3.75
N ILE A 285 14.66 15.93 -4.32
CA ILE A 285 14.37 15.02 -5.44
C ILE A 285 13.39 13.93 -4.97
N GLY A 286 13.65 13.34 -3.81
CA GLY A 286 12.73 12.38 -3.19
C GLY A 286 11.40 12.99 -2.80
N ALA A 287 11.43 14.20 -2.22
CA ALA A 287 10.21 14.90 -1.78
C ALA A 287 9.31 15.25 -2.97
N ALA A 288 9.90 15.65 -4.10
CA ALA A 288 9.16 15.91 -5.34
C ALA A 288 8.51 14.64 -5.89
N ILE A 289 9.23 13.52 -5.92
CA ILE A 289 8.66 12.21 -6.34
C ILE A 289 7.45 11.85 -5.48
N TRP A 290 7.58 11.99 -4.16
CA TRP A 290 6.49 11.73 -3.22
C TRP A 290 5.31 12.68 -3.39
N LEU A 291 5.57 13.98 -3.58
CA LEU A 291 4.53 14.98 -3.76
C LEU A 291 3.72 14.73 -5.04
N VAL A 292 4.40 14.36 -6.14
CA VAL A 292 3.73 14.02 -7.41
C VAL A 292 2.82 12.80 -7.23
N ASP A 293 3.29 11.74 -6.56
CA ASP A 293 2.47 10.57 -6.23
C ASP A 293 1.25 10.95 -5.37
N PHE A 294 1.45 11.76 -4.33
CA PHE A 294 0.38 12.22 -3.46
C PHE A 294 -0.68 13.03 -4.22
N VAL A 295 -0.27 14.02 -5.02
CA VAL A 295 -1.20 14.83 -5.82
C VAL A 295 -1.97 13.97 -6.82
N TYR A 296 -1.27 13.08 -7.53
CA TYR A 296 -1.91 12.15 -8.46
C TYR A 296 -2.99 11.30 -7.77
N ARG A 297 -2.71 10.79 -6.55
CA ARG A 297 -3.66 10.01 -5.77
C ARG A 297 -4.86 10.83 -5.29
N CYS A 298 -4.64 12.03 -4.77
CA CYS A 298 -5.72 12.91 -4.35
C CYS A 298 -6.66 13.25 -5.53
N VAL A 299 -6.09 13.56 -6.70
CA VAL A 299 -6.86 13.86 -7.91
C VAL A 299 -7.63 12.63 -8.40
N THR A 300 -6.97 11.46 -8.46
CA THR A 300 -7.60 10.22 -8.91
C THR A 300 -8.74 9.79 -7.98
N ALA A 301 -8.50 9.87 -6.68
CA ALA A 301 -9.49 9.59 -5.65
C ALA A 301 -10.72 10.50 -5.78
N ALA A 302 -10.51 11.81 -5.92
CA ALA A 302 -11.59 12.79 -5.98
C ALA A 302 -12.41 12.73 -7.27
N ILE A 303 -11.79 12.40 -8.41
CA ILE A 303 -12.48 12.44 -9.72
C ILE A 303 -13.12 11.10 -10.07
N PHE A 304 -12.45 9.98 -9.78
CA PHE A 304 -12.82 8.69 -10.36
C PHE A 304 -13.32 7.66 -9.35
N ASN A 305 -13.04 7.84 -8.06
CA ASN A 305 -13.25 6.79 -7.06
C ASN A 305 -14.18 7.21 -5.91
N GLU A 306 -15.08 8.18 -6.16
CA GLU A 306 -16.15 8.50 -5.22
C GLU A 306 -17.32 7.53 -5.40
N HIS A 307 -17.66 6.81 -4.33
CA HIS A 307 -18.81 5.90 -4.30
C HIS A 307 -19.73 6.21 -3.12
N LYS A 308 -21.02 5.99 -3.31
CA LYS A 308 -21.95 5.82 -2.20
C LYS A 308 -21.89 4.37 -1.75
N ALA A 309 -21.40 4.13 -0.54
CA ALA A 309 -21.31 2.81 0.04
C ALA A 309 -22.31 2.64 1.17
N THR A 310 -22.95 1.49 1.21
CA THR A 310 -23.80 1.07 2.32
C THR A 310 -22.92 0.45 3.40
N PHE A 311 -22.99 1.01 4.60
CA PHE A 311 -22.35 0.49 5.79
C PHE A 311 -23.40 -0.18 6.67
N THR A 312 -23.15 -1.40 7.10
CA THR A 312 -24.05 -2.16 7.97
C THR A 312 -23.28 -2.78 9.12
N VAL A 313 -23.79 -2.64 10.34
CA VAL A 313 -23.20 -3.28 11.52
C VAL A 313 -23.58 -4.77 11.52
N LEU A 314 -22.56 -5.62 11.66
CA LEU A 314 -22.68 -7.06 11.83
C LEU A 314 -22.35 -7.45 13.29
N PRO A 315 -22.72 -8.67 13.73
CA PRO A 315 -22.28 -9.20 15.02
C PRO A 315 -20.74 -9.23 15.15
N ALA A 316 -20.26 -9.32 16.39
CA ALA A 316 -18.83 -9.42 16.73
C ALA A 316 -17.97 -8.19 16.37
N ASP A 317 -18.54 -6.99 16.49
CA ASP A 317 -17.85 -5.71 16.25
C ASP A 317 -17.24 -5.63 14.83
N VAL A 318 -18.00 -6.10 13.84
CA VAL A 318 -17.65 -6.03 12.41
C VAL A 318 -18.65 -5.15 11.69
N MET A 319 -18.17 -4.37 10.73
CA MET A 319 -19.00 -3.60 9.80
C MET A 319 -18.81 -4.15 8.39
N LYS A 320 -19.91 -4.37 7.68
CA LYS A 320 -19.88 -4.67 6.24
C LYS A 320 -20.03 -3.38 5.46
N VAL A 321 -19.13 -3.16 4.51
CA VAL A 321 -19.21 -2.06 3.55
C VAL A 321 -19.53 -2.66 2.20
N THR A 322 -20.48 -2.11 1.46
CA THR A 322 -20.84 -2.59 0.12
C THR A 322 -21.09 -1.44 -0.83
N PHE A 323 -20.52 -1.52 -2.03
CA PHE A 323 -20.69 -0.52 -3.09
C PHE A 323 -20.68 -1.18 -4.47
N PRO A 324 -21.32 -0.58 -5.50
CA PRO A 324 -21.31 -1.12 -6.85
C PRO A 324 -19.89 -1.08 -7.44
N LYS A 325 -19.46 -2.19 -8.08
CA LYS A 325 -18.13 -2.34 -8.69
C LYS A 325 -17.91 -1.39 -9.87
N GLY A 326 -18.96 -1.16 -10.65
CA GLY A 326 -18.86 -0.51 -11.95
C GLY A 326 -18.18 -1.41 -13.00
N ASN A 327 -18.37 -1.10 -14.28
CA ASN A 327 -17.90 -1.95 -15.39
C ASN A 327 -16.39 -1.82 -15.67
N SER A 328 -15.79 -0.69 -15.26
CA SER A 328 -14.40 -0.35 -15.60
C SER A 328 -13.39 -0.85 -14.55
N TRP A 329 -13.84 -1.14 -13.33
CA TRP A 329 -12.96 -1.50 -12.22
C TRP A 329 -12.80 -3.02 -12.12
N LYS A 330 -11.54 -3.48 -12.12
CA LYS A 330 -11.16 -4.89 -12.07
C LYS A 330 -10.17 -5.12 -10.94
N TYR A 331 -10.34 -6.23 -10.23
CA TYR A 331 -9.42 -6.67 -9.17
C TYR A 331 -9.26 -8.18 -9.23
N LYS A 332 -8.21 -8.68 -8.59
CA LYS A 332 -7.94 -10.11 -8.39
C LYS A 332 -8.33 -10.54 -6.97
N PRO A 333 -8.65 -11.82 -6.77
CA PRO A 333 -9.00 -12.32 -5.44
C PRO A 333 -7.86 -12.11 -4.45
N GLY A 334 -8.21 -11.79 -3.20
CA GLY A 334 -7.23 -11.55 -2.13
C GLY A 334 -6.58 -10.16 -2.13
N GLN A 335 -6.89 -9.31 -3.11
CA GLN A 335 -6.46 -7.91 -3.11
C GLN A 335 -7.17 -7.06 -2.05
N PHE A 336 -6.62 -5.89 -1.76
CA PHE A 336 -7.17 -4.93 -0.81
C PHE A 336 -7.27 -3.53 -1.42
N VAL A 337 -8.02 -2.65 -0.77
CA VAL A 337 -8.17 -1.24 -1.15
C VAL A 337 -7.93 -0.36 0.06
N PHE A 338 -7.46 0.86 -0.16
CA PHE A 338 -7.55 1.90 0.86
C PHE A 338 -8.88 2.62 0.72
N ILE A 339 -9.55 2.88 1.84
CA ILE A 339 -10.76 3.70 1.86
C ILE A 339 -10.54 4.95 2.73
N CYS A 340 -11.14 6.04 2.31
CA CYS A 340 -11.30 7.27 3.04
C CYS A 340 -12.80 7.57 3.15
N VAL A 341 -13.23 7.98 4.34
CA VAL A 341 -14.61 8.40 4.61
C VAL A 341 -14.57 9.89 4.93
N PRO A 342 -14.79 10.78 3.94
CA PRO A 342 -14.64 12.23 4.12
C PRO A 342 -15.44 12.80 5.28
N SER A 343 -16.58 12.19 5.58
CA SER A 343 -17.45 12.58 6.69
C SER A 343 -16.88 12.27 8.09
N LEU A 344 -15.75 11.58 8.18
CA LEU A 344 -14.95 11.38 9.39
C LEU A 344 -13.63 12.14 9.29
N SER A 345 -12.90 11.92 8.20
CA SER A 345 -11.63 12.59 7.93
C SER A 345 -11.28 12.43 6.45
N ILE A 346 -10.83 13.52 5.83
CA ILE A 346 -10.35 13.54 4.44
C ILE A 346 -8.87 13.10 4.32
N PHE A 347 -8.15 13.06 5.44
CA PHE A 347 -6.71 12.76 5.48
C PHE A 347 -6.41 11.31 5.89
N GLN A 348 -7.40 10.58 6.39
CA GLN A 348 -7.22 9.23 6.90
C GLN A 348 -7.65 8.18 5.88
N TRP A 349 -6.66 7.45 5.36
CA TRP A 349 -6.82 6.36 4.41
C TRP A 349 -6.47 5.04 5.11
N HIS A 350 -7.39 4.08 5.08
CA HIS A 350 -7.24 2.82 5.80
C HIS A 350 -7.37 1.61 4.85
N PRO A 351 -6.42 0.66 4.88
CA PRO A 351 -6.45 -0.51 4.01
C PRO A 351 -7.42 -1.59 4.53
N PHE A 352 -8.22 -2.16 3.63
CA PHE A 352 -9.11 -3.28 3.90
C PHE A 352 -9.15 -4.26 2.73
N SER A 353 -9.05 -5.55 3.02
CA SER A 353 -9.16 -6.62 2.02
C SER A 353 -10.54 -6.63 1.38
N ILE A 354 -10.56 -6.84 0.06
CA ILE A 354 -11.79 -7.06 -0.67
C ILE A 354 -12.27 -8.48 -0.33
N SER A 355 -13.50 -8.59 0.16
CA SER A 355 -14.10 -9.88 0.56
C SER A 355 -15.03 -10.48 -0.48
N SER A 356 -15.42 -9.73 -1.51
CA SER A 356 -16.22 -10.18 -2.65
C SER A 356 -15.37 -10.89 -3.72
N SER A 357 -16.01 -11.65 -4.60
CA SER A 357 -15.39 -12.23 -5.79
C SER A 357 -15.24 -11.17 -6.90
N PRO A 358 -14.16 -11.18 -7.70
CA PRO A 358 -14.06 -10.34 -8.89
C PRO A 358 -15.20 -10.49 -9.89
N ALA A 359 -15.90 -11.63 -9.88
CA ALA A 359 -17.08 -11.87 -10.71
C ALA A 359 -18.29 -11.06 -10.24
N ASP A 360 -18.37 -10.69 -8.96
CA ASP A 360 -19.53 -10.02 -8.37
C ASP A 360 -19.74 -8.60 -8.94
N ASN A 361 -21.00 -8.18 -9.08
CA ASN A 361 -21.34 -6.80 -9.48
C ASN A 361 -21.17 -5.78 -8.34
N THR A 362 -21.00 -6.25 -7.10
CA THR A 362 -20.82 -5.43 -5.90
C THR A 362 -19.51 -5.77 -5.23
N VAL A 363 -18.82 -4.74 -4.74
CA VAL A 363 -17.61 -4.89 -3.92
C VAL A 363 -18.03 -4.88 -2.46
N SER A 364 -17.51 -5.83 -1.69
CA SER A 364 -17.72 -5.87 -0.24
C SER A 364 -16.42 -5.84 0.53
N LEU A 365 -16.43 -5.16 1.67
CA LEU A 365 -15.35 -5.12 2.66
C LEU A 365 -15.93 -5.50 4.03
N HIS A 366 -15.13 -6.16 4.88
CA HIS A 366 -15.48 -6.40 6.28
C HIS A 366 -14.43 -5.75 7.19
N ILE A 367 -14.89 -4.83 8.04
CA ILE A 367 -14.05 -3.98 8.87
C ILE A 367 -14.29 -4.31 10.34
N ARG A 368 -13.28 -4.83 11.03
CA ARG A 368 -13.34 -5.03 12.49
C ARG A 368 -13.07 -3.73 13.24
N VAL A 369 -13.81 -3.48 14.31
CA VAL A 369 -13.63 -2.29 15.15
C VAL A 369 -12.44 -2.46 16.10
N LEU A 370 -11.30 -1.86 15.76
CA LEU A 370 -10.05 -2.02 16.52
C LEU A 370 -9.46 -0.68 17.01
N GLY A 371 -9.44 0.35 16.18
CA GLY A 371 -8.82 1.66 16.46
C GLY A 371 -9.82 2.83 16.55
N GLY A 372 -9.32 4.04 16.81
CA GLY A 372 -10.16 5.24 16.96
C GLY A 372 -10.98 5.55 15.72
N TRP A 373 -10.38 5.47 14.53
CA TRP A 373 -11.10 5.68 13.26
C TRP A 373 -12.24 4.66 13.06
N THR A 374 -11.97 3.37 13.24
CA THR A 374 -13.01 2.33 13.09
C THR A 374 -14.11 2.43 14.15
N ARG A 375 -13.79 2.89 15.37
CA ARG A 375 -14.78 3.14 16.43
C ARG A 375 -15.65 4.35 16.14
N ALA A 376 -15.06 5.41 15.62
CA ALA A 376 -15.79 6.60 15.18
C ALA A 376 -16.75 6.26 14.02
N LEU A 377 -16.28 5.45 13.07
CA LEU A 377 -17.12 4.93 11.99
C LEU A 377 -18.25 4.06 12.51
N TYR A 378 -17.96 3.10 13.40
CA TYR A 378 -18.97 2.23 14.02
C TYR A 378 -20.04 3.03 14.75
N LYS A 379 -19.64 3.97 15.61
CA LYS A 379 -20.56 4.83 16.37
C LYS A 379 -21.51 5.58 15.43
N LYS A 380 -20.98 6.11 14.31
CA LYS A 380 -21.77 6.84 13.33
C LYS A 380 -22.84 5.98 12.64
N ILE A 381 -22.59 4.68 12.48
CA ILE A 381 -23.54 3.74 11.84
C ILE A 381 -24.51 3.17 12.88
N ASP A 382 -24.03 2.87 14.09
CA ASP A 382 -24.82 2.29 15.18
C ASP A 382 -25.87 3.25 15.74
N GLU A 383 -25.66 4.57 15.58
CA GLU A 383 -26.66 5.61 15.88
C GLU A 383 -27.86 5.63 14.88
N SER A 384 -27.76 4.92 13.75
CA SER A 384 -28.86 4.80 12.78
C SER A 384 -29.90 3.76 13.24
N PRO A 385 -31.22 4.04 13.12
CA PRO A 385 -32.28 3.10 13.51
C PRO A 385 -32.16 1.72 12.87
N GLU A 386 -31.66 1.66 11.62
CA GLU A 386 -31.52 0.42 10.84
C GLU A 386 -30.16 -0.26 11.06
N LYS A 387 -29.30 0.28 11.92
CA LYS A 387 -27.87 -0.10 12.05
C LYS A 387 -27.15 -0.15 10.70
N SER A 388 -27.63 0.70 9.79
CA SER A 388 -27.20 0.79 8.40
C SER A 388 -27.25 2.26 7.98
N THR A 389 -26.29 2.69 7.16
CA THR A 389 -26.21 4.07 6.65
C THR A 389 -25.45 4.10 5.34
N ILE A 390 -25.85 4.99 4.43
CA ILE A 390 -25.13 5.26 3.19
C ILE A 390 -24.19 6.44 3.43
N LEU A 391 -22.89 6.22 3.21
CA LEU A 391 -21.88 7.28 3.29
C LEU A 391 -21.13 7.38 1.96
N GLY A 392 -20.69 8.60 1.63
CA GLY A 392 -19.69 8.81 0.60
C GLY A 392 -18.34 8.24 1.03
N ILE A 393 -17.72 7.46 0.16
CA ILE A 393 -16.37 6.92 0.32
C ILE A 393 -15.52 7.32 -0.87
N LEU A 394 -14.25 7.58 -0.60
CA LEU A 394 -13.21 7.59 -1.61
C LEU A 394 -12.43 6.29 -1.44
N PHE A 395 -12.06 5.63 -2.53
CA PHE A 395 -11.21 4.44 -2.42
C PHE A 395 -10.02 4.50 -3.40
N GLU A 396 -8.95 3.79 -3.05
CA GLU A 396 -7.70 3.73 -3.80
C GLU A 396 -7.28 2.25 -3.93
N GLY A 397 -6.99 1.81 -5.15
CA GLY A 397 -6.60 0.44 -5.45
C GLY A 397 -7.26 -0.14 -6.71
N PRO A 398 -7.20 -1.47 -6.90
CA PRO A 398 -6.79 -2.48 -5.92
C PRO A 398 -5.26 -2.62 -5.74
N TYR A 399 -4.86 -3.09 -4.56
CA TYR A 399 -3.48 -3.37 -4.15
C TYR A 399 -3.32 -4.83 -3.69
N GLY A 400 -2.07 -5.25 -3.54
CA GLY A 400 -1.70 -6.62 -3.19
C GLY A 400 -1.66 -7.58 -4.37
N GLU A 401 -0.89 -8.64 -4.21
CA GLU A 401 -0.84 -9.78 -5.12
C GLU A 401 -0.66 -11.04 -4.27
N THR A 402 -1.32 -12.12 -4.64
CA THR A 402 -1.19 -13.39 -3.91
C THR A 402 0.23 -13.92 -4.07
N ALA A 403 0.83 -14.37 -2.95
CA ALA A 403 2.20 -14.89 -2.98
C ALA A 403 2.32 -16.14 -3.87
N VAL A 404 1.23 -16.90 -3.97
CA VAL A 404 1.04 -18.05 -4.84
C VAL A 404 0.19 -17.62 -6.03
N ASN A 405 0.58 -18.05 -7.23
CA ASN A 405 -0.26 -17.88 -8.40
C ASN A 405 -1.40 -18.90 -8.33
N ILE A 406 -2.61 -18.40 -8.10
CA ILE A 406 -3.84 -19.21 -8.00
C ILE A 406 -4.47 -19.43 -9.39
N ASP A 407 -4.13 -18.56 -10.35
CA ASP A 407 -4.69 -18.58 -11.71
C ASP A 407 -4.05 -19.68 -12.58
N ASP A 408 -2.90 -20.22 -12.17
CA ASP A 408 -2.10 -21.19 -12.93
C ASP A 408 -2.34 -22.62 -12.44
N GLU A 409 -2.19 -23.61 -13.34
CA GLU A 409 -2.35 -25.03 -13.04
C GLU A 409 -1.17 -25.64 -12.26
N THR A 410 -0.22 -24.79 -11.85
CA THR A 410 0.96 -25.19 -11.07
C THR A 410 0.58 -25.93 -9.79
N TYR A 411 -0.52 -25.52 -9.13
CA TYR A 411 -0.99 -26.13 -7.89
C TYR A 411 -2.39 -26.70 -8.05
N LYS A 412 -2.57 -27.98 -7.72
CA LYS A 412 -3.87 -28.67 -7.77
C LYS A 412 -4.68 -28.54 -6.48
N HIS A 413 -4.01 -28.41 -5.34
CA HIS A 413 -4.66 -28.33 -4.03
C HIS A 413 -4.18 -27.08 -3.28
N PHE A 414 -5.13 -26.38 -2.66
CA PHE A 414 -4.86 -25.18 -1.86
C PHE A 414 -5.29 -25.43 -0.40
N LEU A 415 -4.40 -25.15 0.55
CA LEU A 415 -4.73 -25.09 1.98
C LEU A 415 -4.79 -23.63 2.41
N LEU A 416 -6.01 -23.16 2.68
CA LEU A 416 -6.28 -21.80 3.11
C LEU A 416 -6.44 -21.77 4.64
N VAL A 417 -5.46 -21.17 5.34
CA VAL A 417 -5.48 -21.02 6.80
C VAL A 417 -5.67 -19.54 7.15
N SER A 418 -6.73 -19.23 7.90
CA SER A 418 -7.03 -17.88 8.36
C SER A 418 -7.52 -17.85 9.81
N GLY A 419 -7.36 -16.71 10.46
CA GLY A 419 -7.83 -16.46 11.83
C GLY A 419 -8.47 -15.09 11.97
N GLY A 420 -9.60 -15.02 12.67
CA GLY A 420 -10.35 -13.78 12.91
C GLY A 420 -10.74 -13.07 11.60
N ILE A 421 -10.51 -11.75 11.53
CA ILE A 421 -10.83 -10.93 10.34
C ILE A 421 -9.94 -11.26 9.13
N GLY A 422 -8.84 -12.00 9.33
CA GLY A 422 -7.94 -12.47 8.28
C GLY A 422 -8.58 -13.46 7.29
N ILE A 423 -9.82 -13.89 7.55
CA ILE A 423 -10.62 -14.69 6.60
C ILE A 423 -11.06 -13.89 5.36
N THR A 424 -11.07 -12.56 5.44
CA THR A 424 -11.58 -11.67 4.37
C THR A 424 -10.95 -11.88 2.98
N PRO A 425 -9.61 -11.90 2.80
CA PRO A 425 -9.03 -12.20 1.48
C PRO A 425 -9.28 -13.65 1.05
N MET A 426 -9.40 -14.59 2.00
CA MET A 426 -9.64 -16.00 1.68
C MET A 426 -11.06 -16.22 1.18
N HIS A 427 -12.03 -15.50 1.72
CA HIS A 427 -13.40 -15.52 1.21
C HIS A 427 -13.48 -15.04 -0.25
N SER A 428 -12.71 -14.01 -0.62
CA SER A 428 -12.61 -13.58 -2.01
C SER A 428 -11.98 -14.67 -2.90
N ILE A 429 -10.88 -15.28 -2.44
CA ILE A 429 -10.20 -16.37 -3.17
C ILE A 429 -11.13 -17.57 -3.37
N THR A 430 -11.76 -18.07 -2.32
CA THR A 430 -12.62 -19.26 -2.39
C THR A 430 -13.84 -19.04 -3.28
N ASN A 431 -14.43 -17.84 -3.30
CA ASN A 431 -15.55 -17.52 -4.20
C ASN A 431 -15.12 -17.27 -5.66
N SER A 432 -13.82 -17.35 -5.94
CA SER A 432 -13.26 -17.13 -7.29
C SER A 432 -12.64 -18.39 -7.89
N LEU A 433 -12.27 -19.35 -7.03
CA LEU A 433 -12.00 -20.74 -7.39
C LEU A 433 -13.33 -21.43 -7.72
#